data_AF-A0A2V9AZ53-F1
#
_entry.id   AF-A0A2V9AZ53-F1
#
_cell.length_a   1.000
_cell.length_b   1.000
_cell.length_c   1.000
_cell.angle_alpha   90.00
_cell.angle_beta   90.00
_cell.angle_gamma   90.00
#
_symmetry.space_group_name_H-M   'P 1'
#
loop_
_entity.id
_entity.type
_entity.pdbx_description
1 polymer ?
#
loop_
_entity_poly.entity_id
_entity_poly.type
_entity_poly.pdbx_seq_one_letter_code
_entity_poly.pdbx_strand_id
1 'polypeptide(L)'
;MTFSDVAVSHQPLSDSLLFHEFVHVEQYRQLGISRFAELYVRGFLGGGGYDGIRLELNAYSLGARSESAPGSPFSVESEVGSWIKQGKF
;
A
#
# COMPACT_ATOMS: atom_id res chain seq x y z
N MET A 1 -16.61 3.26 24.28
CA MET A 1 -15.49 4.00 23.67
C MET A 1 -15.61 3.84 22.17
N THR A 2 -15.74 4.95 21.44
CA THR A 2 -15.60 4.95 19.97
C THR A 2 -14.24 5.51 19.65
N PHE A 3 -13.34 4.63 19.24
CA PHE A 3 -12.04 5.01 18.71
C PHE A 3 -12.26 5.57 17.29
N SER A 4 -11.80 6.79 17.00
CA SER A 4 -11.90 7.38 15.67
C SER A 4 -10.57 7.39 14.91
N ASP A 5 -9.47 7.16 15.64
CA ASP A 5 -8.09 7.43 15.24
C ASP A 5 -7.10 6.42 15.87
N VAL A 6 -7.60 5.32 16.44
CA VAL A 6 -6.77 4.28 17.06
C VAL A 6 -6.88 2.98 16.27
N ALA A 7 -5.73 2.46 15.83
CA ALA A 7 -5.59 1.09 15.37
C ALA A 7 -5.17 0.19 16.53
N VAL A 8 -5.94 -0.86 16.80
CA VAL A 8 -5.61 -1.85 17.84
C VAL A 8 -5.24 -3.16 17.14
N SER A 9 -4.06 -3.68 17.45
CA SER A 9 -3.63 -5.01 17.00
C SER A 9 -3.51 -5.95 18.19
N HIS A 10 -3.94 -7.20 17.99
CA HIS A 10 -3.78 -8.27 18.97
C HIS A 10 -2.34 -8.80 19.03
N GLN A 11 -1.52 -8.50 18.02
CA GLN A 11 -0.12 -8.88 17.94
C GLN A 11 0.77 -7.67 17.64
N PRO A 12 2.06 -7.69 18.02
CA PRO A 12 2.99 -6.66 17.59
C PRO A 12 3.00 -6.53 16.07
N LEU A 13 2.81 -5.31 15.57
CA LEU A 13 2.94 -5.02 14.15
C LEU A 13 4.44 -4.99 13.82
N SER A 14 4.85 -5.75 12.80
CA SER A 14 6.23 -5.67 12.31
C SER A 14 6.45 -4.36 11.55
N ASP A 15 7.70 -3.89 11.50
CA ASP A 15 8.07 -2.71 10.71
C ASP A 15 7.69 -2.89 9.23
N SER A 16 7.84 -4.10 8.70
CA SER A 16 7.44 -4.45 7.33
C SER A 16 5.93 -4.30 7.11
N LEU A 17 5.11 -4.74 8.07
CA LEU A 17 3.66 -4.58 8.00
C LEU A 17 3.27 -3.10 8.13
N LEU A 18 3.87 -2.36 9.06
CA LEU A 18 3.62 -0.93 9.21
C LEU A 18 3.98 -0.16 7.94
N PHE A 19 5.10 -0.50 7.30
CA PHE A 19 5.50 0.09 6.02
C PHE A 19 4.50 -0.24 4.92
N HIS A 20 4.08 -1.49 4.81
CA HIS A 20 3.07 -1.93 3.84
C HIS A 20 1.77 -1.13 3.98
N GLU A 21 1.25 -1.00 5.21
CA GLU A 21 0.05 -0.19 5.47
C GLU A 21 0.27 1.30 5.18
N PHE A 22 1.47 1.83 5.43
CA PHE A 22 1.80 3.20 5.08
C PHE A 22 1.78 3.44 3.56
N VAL A 23 2.19 2.46 2.74
CA VAL A 23 2.01 2.52 1.28
C VAL A 23 0.52 2.63 0.93
N HIS A 24 -0.35 1.87 1.58
CA HIS A 24 -1.80 2.00 1.35
C HIS A 24 -2.35 3.36 1.77
N VAL A 25 -1.93 3.91 2.91
CA VAL A 25 -2.27 5.29 3.31
C VAL A 25 -1.92 6.28 2.19
N GLU A 26 -0.74 6.14 1.60
CA GLU A 26 -0.30 7.02 0.53
C GLU A 26 -1.06 6.79 -0.78
N GLN A 27 -1.40 5.54 -1.10
CA GLN A 27 -2.28 5.21 -2.22
C GLN A 27 -3.68 5.81 -2.03
N TYR A 28 -4.26 5.73 -0.83
CA TYR A 28 -5.54 6.39 -0.50
C TYR A 28 -5.44 7.90 -0.68
N ARG A 29 -4.35 8.51 -0.20
CA ARG A 29 -4.13 9.97 -0.28
C ARG A 29 -4.05 10.45 -1.73
N GLN A 30 -3.35 9.73 -2.61
CA GLN A 30 -3.14 10.14 -3.99
C GLN A 30 -4.27 9.74 -4.95
N LEU A 31 -4.90 8.57 -4.76
CA LEU A 31 -6.00 8.09 -5.61
C LEU A 31 -7.38 8.59 -5.14
N GLY A 32 -7.52 8.84 -3.84
CA GLY A 32 -8.81 8.93 -3.19
C GLY A 32 -9.43 7.55 -2.93
N ILE A 33 -10.28 7.47 -1.91
CA ILE A 33 -10.88 6.23 -1.42
C ILE A 33 -11.67 5.50 -2.52
N SER A 34 -12.50 6.21 -3.28
CA SER A 34 -13.35 5.58 -4.30
C SER A 34 -12.54 4.91 -5.41
N ARG A 35 -11.49 5.58 -5.90
CA ARG A 35 -10.67 5.04 -6.98
C ARG A 35 -9.79 3.90 -6.48
N PHE A 36 -9.24 4.02 -5.27
CA PHE A 36 -8.56 2.91 -4.62
C PHE A 36 -9.47 1.68 -4.56
N ALA A 37 -10.67 1.82 -4.00
CA ALA A 37 -11.61 0.71 -3.82
C ALA A 37 -12.00 0.05 -5.15
N GLU A 38 -12.23 0.85 -6.20
CA GLU A 38 -12.51 0.33 -7.54
C GLU A 38 -11.35 -0.55 -8.05
N LEU A 39 -10.11 -0.03 -8.00
CA LEU A 39 -8.92 -0.74 -8.47
C LEU A 39 -8.64 -1.99 -7.64
N TYR A 40 -8.86 -1.91 -6.34
CA TYR A 40 -8.70 -3.02 -5.41
C TYR A 40 -9.66 -4.17 -5.75
N VAL A 41 -10.95 -3.89 -5.87
CA VAL A 41 -11.98 -4.89 -6.21
C VAL A 41 -11.78 -5.45 -7.61
N ARG A 42 -11.48 -4.60 -8.60
CA ARG A 42 -11.18 -5.07 -9.97
C ARG A 42 -9.95 -5.97 -10.01
N GLY A 43 -8.90 -5.60 -9.29
CA GLY A 43 -7.69 -6.41 -9.17
C GLY A 43 -7.97 -7.75 -8.52
N PHE A 44 -8.78 -7.78 -7.46
CA PHE A 44 -9.15 -9.02 -6.78
C PHE A 44 -9.95 -9.96 -7.71
N LEU A 45 -10.97 -9.43 -8.38
CA LEU A 45 -11.84 -10.22 -9.27
C LEU A 45 -11.14 -10.65 -10.56
N GLY A 46 -10.31 -9.79 -11.14
CA GLY A 46 -9.63 -10.04 -12.41
C GLY A 46 -8.29 -10.77 -12.27
N GLY A 47 -7.63 -10.64 -11.12
CA GLY A 47 -6.29 -11.18 -10.86
C GLY A 47 -6.27 -12.51 -10.10
N GLY A 48 -7.43 -13.08 -9.78
CA GLY A 48 -7.53 -14.39 -9.13
C GLY A 48 -7.36 -14.37 -7.60
N GLY A 49 -7.70 -13.24 -6.97
CA GLY A 49 -7.63 -13.06 -5.51
C GLY A 49 -6.65 -11.96 -5.11
N TYR A 50 -6.23 -12.00 -3.84
CA TYR A 50 -5.44 -10.94 -3.21
C TYR A 50 -4.10 -10.68 -3.91
N ASP A 51 -3.36 -11.73 -4.23
CA ASP A 51 -2.04 -11.64 -4.89
C ASP A 51 -2.12 -11.04 -6.31
N GLY A 52 -3.32 -11.02 -6.90
CA GLY A 52 -3.60 -10.41 -8.19
C GLY A 52 -3.83 -8.89 -8.13
N ILE A 53 -3.97 -8.32 -6.93
CA ILE A 53 -4.23 -6.88 -6.75
C ILE A 53 -2.94 -6.11 -6.99
N ARG A 54 -2.97 -5.21 -7.99
CA ARG A 54 -1.79 -4.44 -8.38
C ARG A 54 -1.35 -3.40 -7.34
N LEU A 55 -2.27 -2.95 -6.49
CA LEU A 55 -1.98 -2.09 -5.34
C LEU A 55 -1.23 -2.84 -4.23
N GLU A 56 -1.53 -4.13 -4.02
CA GLU A 56 -0.80 -5.01 -3.10
C GLU A 56 0.61 -5.31 -3.61
N LEU A 57 0.72 -5.65 -4.89
CA LEU A 57 2.01 -5.87 -5.54
C LEU A 57 2.89 -4.61 -5.46
N ASN A 58 2.30 -3.43 -5.57
CA ASN A 58 3.01 -2.18 -5.35
C ASN A 58 3.55 -2.11 -3.90
N ALA A 59 2.69 -2.28 -2.89
CA ALA A 59 3.07 -2.21 -1.47
C ALA A 59 4.19 -3.20 -1.11
N TYR A 60 4.06 -4.48 -1.49
CA TYR A 60 5.11 -5.47 -1.27
C TYR A 60 6.41 -5.13 -2.00
N SER A 61 6.32 -4.68 -3.26
CA SER A 61 7.52 -4.31 -4.03
C SER A 61 8.27 -3.13 -3.43
N LEU A 62 7.56 -2.14 -2.88
CA LEU A 62 8.17 -1.00 -2.21
C LEU A 62 8.78 -1.40 -0.86
N GLY A 63 8.10 -2.25 -0.09
CA GLY A 63 8.63 -2.80 1.17
C GLY A 63 9.93 -3.55 0.96
N ALA A 64 9.97 -4.49 0.00
CA ALA A 64 11.19 -5.22 -0.34
C ALA A 64 12.34 -4.28 -0.76
N ARG A 65 12.03 -3.21 -1.52
CA ARG A 65 13.02 -2.22 -1.92
C ARG A 65 13.55 -1.40 -0.74
N SER A 66 12.67 -0.92 0.15
CA SER A 66 13.10 -0.16 1.32
C SER A 66 13.97 -1.00 2.26
N GLU A 67 13.64 -2.28 2.44
CA GLU A 67 14.40 -3.22 3.27
C GLU A 67 15.77 -3.56 2.67
N SER A 68 15.86 -3.63 1.34
CA SER A 68 17.10 -3.98 0.63
C SER A 68 18.21 -2.92 0.69
N ALA A 69 17.88 -1.67 1.04
CA ALA A 69 18.83 -0.55 1.07
C ALA A 69 18.69 0.31 2.34
N PRO A 70 18.99 -0.24 3.54
CA PRO A 70 18.84 0.48 4.80
C PRO A 70 19.68 1.77 4.80
N GLY A 71 19.09 2.88 5.25
CA GLY A 71 19.76 4.18 5.34
C GLY A 71 19.74 5.03 4.05
N SER A 72 19.24 4.49 2.94
CA SER A 72 18.97 5.29 1.75
C SER A 72 17.66 6.06 1.91
N PRO A 73 17.59 7.37 1.55
CA PRO A 73 16.33 8.08 1.53
C PRO A 73 15.31 7.37 0.64
N PHE A 74 14.12 7.12 1.17
CA PHE A 74 13.04 6.45 0.45
C PHE A 74 11.74 7.26 0.60
N SER A 75 11.24 7.80 -0.51
CA SER A 75 9.99 8.55 -0.53
C SER A 75 8.85 7.68 -1.04
N VAL A 76 8.01 7.20 -0.11
CA VAL A 76 6.81 6.43 -0.46
C VAL A 76 5.87 7.24 -1.36
N GLU A 77 5.71 8.55 -1.08
CA GLU A 77 4.93 9.47 -1.91
C GLU A 77 5.41 9.47 -3.37
N SER A 78 6.72 9.63 -3.58
CA SER A 78 7.30 9.70 -4.93
C SER A 78 7.12 8.37 -5.67
N GLU A 79 7.34 7.25 -4.98
CA GLU A 79 7.27 5.91 -5.55
C GLU A 79 5.83 5.51 -5.92
N VAL A 80 4.87 5.76 -5.02
CA VAL A 80 3.43 5.56 -5.28
C VAL A 80 2.97 6.47 -6.41
N GLY A 81 3.35 7.75 -6.39
CA GLY A 81 2.98 8.70 -7.44
C GLY A 81 3.53 8.32 -8.80
N SER A 82 4.74 7.75 -8.85
CA SER A 82 5.33 7.20 -10.07
C SER A 82 4.54 6.00 -10.59
N TRP A 83 4.13 5.08 -9.71
CA TRP A 83 3.30 3.93 -10.06
C TRP A 83 1.95 4.34 -10.67
N ILE A 84 1.28 5.31 -10.03
CA ILE A 84 -0.01 5.86 -10.46
C ILE A 84 0.12 6.53 -11.84
N LYS A 85 1.15 7.37 -12.03
CA LYS A 85 1.41 8.05 -13.31
C LYS A 85 1.68 7.07 -14.46
N GLN A 86 2.25 5.91 -14.15
CA GLN A 86 2.51 4.85 -15.12
C GLN A 86 1.29 3.95 -15.37
N GLY A 87 0.18 4.15 -14.65
CA GLY A 87 -1.06 3.39 -14.84
C GLY A 87 -0.93 1.90 -14.52
N LYS A 88 -0.04 1.51 -13.59
CA LYS A 88 0.31 0.11 -13.30
C LYS A 88 -0.74 -0.62 -12.43
N PHE A 89 -2.04 -0.51 -12.76
CA PHE A 89 -3.13 -1.16 -12.03
C PHE A 89 -3.65 -2.44 -12.67
#